data_AF-A0A1R3IHT8-F1
#
_entry.id   AF-A0A1R3IHT8-F1
#
_cell.length_a   1.000
_cell.length_b   1.000
_cell.length_c   1.000
_cell.angle_alpha   90.00
_cell.angle_beta   90.00
_cell.angle_gamma   90.00
#
_symmetry.space_group_name_H-M   'P 1'
#
loop_
_entity.id
_entity.type
_entity.pdbx_description
1 polymer ?
#
loop_
_entity_poly.entity_id
_entity_poly.type
_entity_poly.pdbx_seq_one_letter_code
_entity_poly.pdbx_strand_id
1 'polypeptide(L)'
;MEINNKITLLLISIFCLFSFSASRPSNSLFLAPAPGPSPLVVKSQPKEVANENTITFSIMPSNADPGLQRICGDTDHPIECVTTTAPFLQENMLIEPVSILKIAVEAMGNKTKEALGTANRLLLDPAVDETMVSCLETCINSYNAVLDVNMKVLDAITVHDLHTMKMELSANVENVHTCSDAFEEADIESPIKDFDSLLEKMISNSLAIGVDMVRF
;
A
#
# COMPACT_ATOMS: atom_id res chain seq x y z
N MET A 1 -28.37 -37.66 -17.95
CA MET A 1 -28.55 -36.78 -16.78
C MET A 1 -28.11 -37.57 -15.56
N GLU A 2 -26.81 -37.68 -15.31
CA GLU A 2 -26.29 -38.46 -14.17
C GLU A 2 -24.78 -38.21 -13.93
N ILE A 3 -24.34 -36.96 -13.69
CA ILE A 3 -22.94 -36.68 -13.28
C ILE A 3 -22.85 -35.68 -12.10
N ASN A 4 -23.96 -35.20 -11.54
CA ASN A 4 -23.93 -34.07 -10.58
C ASN A 4 -24.00 -34.41 -9.08
N ASN A 5 -23.89 -35.68 -8.67
CA ASN A 5 -24.08 -36.08 -7.27
C ASN A 5 -22.83 -36.54 -6.51
N LYS A 6 -21.65 -36.64 -7.17
CA LYS A 6 -20.42 -37.11 -6.50
C LYS A 6 -19.50 -35.99 -6.02
N ILE A 7 -19.59 -34.78 -6.56
CA ILE A 7 -18.73 -33.65 -6.17
C ILE A 7 -19.21 -33.00 -4.86
N THR A 8 -20.52 -33.00 -4.61
CA THR A 8 -21.13 -32.43 -3.40
C THR A 8 -20.80 -33.21 -2.13
N LEU A 9 -20.45 -34.50 -2.23
CA LEU A 9 -20.08 -35.34 -1.09
C LEU A 9 -18.61 -35.21 -0.68
N LEU A 10 -17.74 -34.68 -1.55
CA LEU A 10 -16.31 -34.50 -1.25
C LEU A 10 -16.02 -33.21 -0.48
N LEU A 11 -16.88 -32.20 -0.56
CA LEU A 11 -16.69 -30.92 0.12
C LEU A 11 -17.15 -30.91 1.59
N ILE A 12 -17.94 -31.91 2.02
CA ILE A 12 -18.44 -32.00 3.40
C ILE A 12 -17.41 -32.64 4.35
N SER A 13 -16.35 -33.29 3.83
CA SER A 13 -15.38 -34.03 4.66
C SER A 13 -14.20 -33.19 5.18
N ILE A 14 -14.04 -31.92 4.78
CA ILE A 14 -12.84 -31.12 5.11
C ILE A 14 -13.08 -30.07 6.22
N PHE A 15 -14.31 -29.92 6.72
CA PHE A 15 -14.64 -28.91 7.74
C PHE A 15 -14.43 -29.34 9.21
N CYS A 16 -13.70 -30.42 9.49
CA CYS A 16 -13.58 -30.98 10.86
C CYS A 16 -12.21 -30.86 11.54
N LEU A 17 -11.30 -29.97 11.12
CA LEU A 17 -9.95 -29.89 11.73
C LEU A 17 -9.46 -28.49 12.16
N PHE A 18 -10.35 -27.57 12.52
CA PHE A 18 -9.96 -26.41 13.33
C PHE A 18 -10.61 -26.50 14.71
N SER A 19 -9.98 -27.29 15.58
CA SER A 19 -10.25 -27.23 17.02
C SER A 19 -9.73 -25.91 17.58
N PHE A 20 -10.65 -24.99 17.90
CA PHE A 20 -10.38 -23.85 18.77
C PHE A 20 -9.91 -24.38 20.13
N SER A 21 -8.63 -24.22 20.46
CA SER A 21 -8.14 -24.41 21.82
C SER A 21 -8.50 -23.17 22.65
N ALA A 22 -9.60 -23.25 23.38
CA ALA A 22 -9.92 -22.31 24.44
C ALA A 22 -8.99 -22.56 25.64
N SER A 23 -8.00 -21.68 25.83
CA SER A 23 -7.20 -21.65 27.06
C SER A 23 -8.04 -21.09 28.20
N ARG A 24 -8.23 -21.87 29.27
CA ARG A 24 -8.92 -21.45 30.50
C ARG A 24 -8.06 -20.48 31.34
N PRO A 25 -8.67 -19.58 32.13
CA PRO A 25 -7.94 -18.71 33.04
C PRO A 25 -7.45 -19.49 34.26
N SER A 26 -6.22 -19.26 34.70
CA SER A 26 -5.72 -19.73 35.99
C SER A 26 -5.80 -18.59 37.00
N ASN A 27 -6.57 -18.81 38.06
CA ASN A 27 -6.71 -17.91 39.19
C ASN A 27 -5.47 -18.01 40.12
N SER A 28 -4.93 -16.83 40.41
CA SER A 28 -4.33 -16.35 41.68
C SER A 28 -3.56 -17.30 42.60
N LEU A 29 -2.29 -16.95 42.80
CA LEU A 29 -1.66 -16.98 44.13
C LEU A 29 -1.12 -15.58 44.45
N PHE A 30 -1.74 -14.96 45.46
CA PHE A 30 -1.26 -13.76 46.13
C PHE A 30 0.06 -14.06 46.84
N LEU A 31 1.09 -13.26 46.56
CA LEU A 31 2.22 -13.05 47.48
C LEU A 31 2.28 -11.57 47.85
N ALA A 32 2.42 -11.34 49.15
CA ALA A 32 2.45 -10.04 49.82
C ALA A 32 3.64 -9.16 49.38
N PRO A 33 3.55 -7.82 49.55
CA PRO A 33 4.58 -6.90 49.13
C PRO A 33 5.71 -6.80 50.17
N ALA A 34 6.97 -6.78 49.71
CA ALA A 34 8.12 -6.43 50.53
C ALA A 34 8.39 -4.90 50.49
N PRO A 35 8.99 -4.30 51.53
CA PRO A 35 9.07 -2.85 51.71
C PRO A 35 10.12 -2.22 50.81
N GLY A 36 9.81 -1.02 50.30
CA GLY A 36 10.69 -0.27 49.40
C GLY A 36 11.89 0.40 50.07
N PRO A 37 12.83 0.94 49.29
CA PRO A 37 13.71 2.03 49.69
C PRO A 37 13.17 3.39 49.20
N SER A 38 13.34 4.40 50.04
CA SER A 38 13.02 5.82 49.84
C SER A 38 13.70 6.47 48.62
N PRO A 39 13.20 7.63 48.13
CA PRO A 39 13.50 8.13 46.80
C PRO A 39 14.85 8.84 46.72
N LEU A 40 15.64 8.50 45.70
CA LEU A 40 16.70 9.37 45.22
C LEU A 40 16.05 10.48 44.38
N VAL A 41 16.13 11.70 44.92
CA VAL A 41 15.78 12.95 44.27
C VAL A 41 16.61 13.09 42.99
N VAL A 42 16.01 12.81 41.83
CA VAL A 42 16.55 13.22 40.53
C VAL A 42 15.88 14.55 40.18
N LYS A 43 16.72 15.59 40.17
CA LYS A 43 16.39 16.97 39.84
C LYS A 43 15.76 17.03 38.46
N SER A 44 14.52 17.50 38.39
CA SER A 44 13.78 17.77 37.17
C SER A 44 14.51 18.79 36.32
N GLN A 45 14.87 18.40 35.10
CA GLN A 45 15.22 19.31 34.01
C GLN A 45 14.12 19.15 32.95
N PRO A 46 13.51 20.24 32.44
CA PRO A 46 12.42 20.13 31.48
C PRO A 46 12.95 19.49 30.20
N LYS A 47 12.49 18.28 29.88
CA LYS A 47 12.56 17.77 28.51
C LYS A 47 11.55 18.56 27.72
N GLU A 48 12.07 19.50 26.95
CA GLU A 48 11.40 20.10 25.80
C GLU A 48 10.78 18.96 24.98
N VAL A 49 9.44 18.93 24.94
CA VAL A 49 8.67 18.03 24.09
C VAL A 49 8.91 18.49 22.67
N ALA A 50 9.90 17.91 22.01
CA ALA A 50 10.03 17.98 20.56
C ALA A 50 8.78 17.31 19.99
N ASN A 51 7.89 18.15 19.45
CA ASN A 51 6.74 17.77 18.66
C ASN A 51 7.19 16.88 17.49
N GLU A 52 6.81 15.59 17.48
CA GLU A 52 7.06 14.63 16.40
C GLU A 52 6.67 15.18 15.01
N ASN A 53 5.68 16.07 14.96
CA ASN A 53 5.19 16.68 13.70
C ASN A 53 6.17 17.70 13.11
N THR A 54 7.23 18.10 13.84
CA THR A 54 8.23 19.06 13.35
C THR A 54 9.34 18.38 12.56
N ILE A 55 9.60 17.08 12.80
CA ILE A 55 10.70 16.36 12.15
C ILE A 55 10.29 15.89 10.75
N THR A 56 9.05 15.43 10.56
CA THR A 56 8.52 15.01 9.25
C THR A 56 8.43 16.15 8.24
N PHE A 57 8.06 17.37 8.68
CA PHE A 57 8.03 18.55 7.81
C PHE A 57 9.42 18.96 7.29
N SER A 58 10.50 18.62 7.99
CA SER A 58 11.86 19.05 7.64
C SER A 58 12.50 18.21 6.51
N ILE A 59 11.93 17.05 6.18
CA ILE A 59 12.43 16.14 5.12
C ILE A 59 11.59 16.25 3.84
N MET A 60 10.42 16.89 3.92
CA MET A 60 9.55 17.15 2.77
C MET A 60 10.22 18.10 1.76
N PRO A 61 9.93 17.94 0.45
CA PRO A 61 10.33 18.92 -0.55
C PRO A 61 9.81 20.33 -0.19
N SER A 62 10.73 21.23 0.17
CA SER A 62 10.42 22.55 0.74
C SER A 62 9.65 23.50 -0.20
N ASN A 63 9.57 23.17 -1.48
CA ASN A 63 8.95 23.98 -2.52
C ASN A 63 7.55 23.48 -2.92
N ALA A 64 7.02 22.45 -2.26
CA ALA A 64 5.69 21.93 -2.54
C ALA A 64 4.57 22.78 -1.90
N ASP A 65 3.37 22.69 -2.46
CA ASP A 65 2.18 23.35 -1.92
C ASP A 65 1.94 22.92 -0.44
N PRO A 66 1.70 23.86 0.50
CA PRO A 66 1.49 23.51 1.90
C PRO A 66 0.28 22.61 2.17
N GLY A 67 -0.78 22.73 1.37
CA GLY A 67 -1.94 21.86 1.43
C GLY A 67 -1.58 20.43 1.03
N LEU A 68 -0.80 20.28 -0.05
CA LEU A 68 -0.28 18.98 -0.47
C LEU A 68 0.65 18.38 0.59
N GLN A 69 1.57 19.16 1.15
CA GLN A 69 2.46 18.72 2.23
C GLN A 69 1.68 18.23 3.44
N ARG A 70 0.57 18.89 3.79
CA ARG A 70 -0.29 18.44 4.89
C ARG A 70 -0.95 17.10 4.59
N ILE A 71 -1.57 16.94 3.42
CA ILE A 71 -2.23 15.68 3.04
C ILE A 71 -1.20 14.53 2.97
N CYS A 72 -0.09 14.75 2.28
CA CYS A 72 0.98 13.75 2.15
C CYS A 72 1.69 13.47 3.47
N GLY A 73 1.75 14.43 4.39
CA GLY A 73 2.35 14.25 5.73
C GLY A 73 1.64 13.21 6.58
N ASP A 74 0.36 12.94 6.29
CA ASP A 74 -0.46 11.95 6.97
C ASP A 74 -0.52 10.61 6.20
N THR A 75 0.43 10.36 5.27
CA THR A 75 0.55 9.11 4.51
C THR A 75 1.78 8.29 4.91
N ASP A 76 1.84 7.01 4.54
CA ASP A 76 2.95 6.10 4.90
C ASP A 76 4.27 6.47 4.20
N HIS A 77 4.20 7.07 3.01
CA HIS A 77 5.37 7.49 2.21
C HIS A 77 5.26 8.96 1.78
N PRO A 78 5.44 9.92 2.70
CA PRO A 78 5.16 11.33 2.45
C PRO A 78 5.99 11.97 1.33
N ILE A 79 7.26 11.57 1.20
CA ILE A 79 8.16 12.09 0.18
C ILE A 79 7.69 11.65 -1.21
N GLU A 80 7.40 10.36 -1.38
CA GLU A 80 6.85 9.80 -2.60
C GLU A 80 5.51 10.44 -2.93
N CYS A 81 4.60 10.60 -1.95
CA CYS A 81 3.32 11.28 -2.15
C CYS A 81 3.51 12.69 -2.75
N VAL A 82 4.39 13.51 -2.16
CA VAL A 82 4.63 14.86 -2.67
C VAL A 82 5.29 14.83 -4.05
N THR A 83 6.37 14.06 -4.20
CA THR A 83 7.19 14.08 -5.41
C THR A 83 6.46 13.53 -6.63
N THR A 84 5.56 12.57 -6.47
CA THR A 84 4.77 12.02 -7.58
C THR A 84 3.53 12.85 -7.89
N THR A 85 2.98 13.56 -6.91
CA THR A 85 1.71 14.30 -7.08
C THR A 85 1.93 15.76 -7.49
N ALA A 86 2.92 16.43 -6.90
CA ALA A 86 3.19 17.86 -7.13
C ALA A 86 3.30 18.26 -8.62
N PRO A 87 3.95 17.47 -9.51
CA PRO A 87 4.06 17.82 -10.93
C PRO A 87 2.73 17.93 -11.69
N PHE A 88 1.64 17.37 -11.14
CA PHE A 88 0.33 17.33 -11.77
C PHE A 88 -0.67 18.31 -11.15
N LEU A 89 -0.24 19.10 -10.15
CA LEU A 89 -1.08 20.15 -9.59
C LEU A 89 -1.30 21.27 -10.62
N GLN A 90 -2.55 21.66 -10.78
CA GLN A 90 -2.92 22.81 -11.60
C GLN A 90 -2.89 24.09 -10.76
N GLU A 91 -2.56 25.21 -11.39
CA GLU A 91 -2.65 26.52 -10.74
C GLU A 91 -4.07 26.77 -10.23
N ASN A 92 -4.19 27.27 -8.99
CA ASN A 92 -5.45 27.61 -8.32
C ASN A 92 -6.42 26.44 -8.12
N MET A 93 -5.97 25.19 -8.25
CA MET A 93 -6.83 24.07 -7.93
C MET A 93 -7.08 23.97 -6.42
N LEU A 94 -8.24 23.45 -6.06
CA LEU A 94 -8.57 23.18 -4.67
C LEU A 94 -7.79 21.93 -4.20
N ILE A 95 -6.95 22.11 -3.17
CA ILE A 95 -6.13 21.05 -2.58
C ILE A 95 -6.91 20.41 -1.42
N GLU A 96 -7.63 19.35 -1.74
CA GLU A 96 -8.45 18.57 -0.82
C GLU A 96 -8.17 17.08 -1.00
N PRO A 97 -8.44 16.22 0.00
CA PRO A 97 -8.11 14.79 -0.10
C PRO A 97 -8.65 14.11 -1.36
N VAL A 98 -9.86 14.43 -1.81
CA VAL A 98 -10.46 13.83 -3.01
C VAL A 98 -9.76 14.27 -4.30
N SER A 99 -9.39 15.56 -4.41
CA SER A 99 -8.69 16.05 -5.60
C SER A 99 -7.25 15.54 -5.65
N ILE A 100 -6.58 15.46 -4.50
CA ILE A 100 -5.25 14.87 -4.39
C ILE A 100 -5.26 13.37 -4.66
N LEU A 101 -6.24 12.61 -4.16
CA LEU A 101 -6.37 11.19 -4.49
C LEU A 101 -6.52 10.98 -5.99
N LYS A 102 -7.38 11.77 -6.65
CA LYS A 102 -7.57 11.68 -8.10
C LYS A 102 -6.25 11.88 -8.84
N ILE A 103 -5.48 12.92 -8.49
CA ILE A 103 -4.17 13.18 -9.09
C ILE A 103 -3.19 12.04 -8.80
N ALA A 104 -3.16 11.52 -7.56
CA ALA A 104 -2.27 10.43 -7.18
C ALA A 104 -2.55 9.16 -8.01
N VAL A 105 -3.83 8.83 -8.23
CA VAL A 105 -4.24 7.68 -9.07
C VAL A 105 -3.86 7.91 -10.55
N GLU A 106 -4.02 9.13 -11.07
CA GLU A 106 -3.59 9.49 -12.42
C GLU A 106 -2.05 9.40 -12.56
N ALA A 107 -1.31 9.92 -11.59
CA ALA A 107 0.15 9.84 -11.54
C ALA A 107 0.62 8.37 -11.46
N MET A 108 -0.06 7.54 -10.68
CA MET A 108 0.20 6.10 -10.58
C MET A 108 -0.01 5.43 -11.94
N GLY A 109 -1.12 5.73 -12.64
CA GLY A 109 -1.35 5.23 -14.00
C GLY A 109 -0.26 5.64 -14.99
N ASN A 110 0.34 6.83 -14.85
CA ASN A 110 1.47 7.24 -15.68
C ASN A 110 2.73 6.44 -15.36
N LYS A 111 3.04 6.20 -14.07
CA LYS A 111 4.19 5.39 -13.67
C LYS A 111 4.04 3.91 -14.03
N THR A 112 2.84 3.36 -13.93
CA THR A 112 2.54 2.00 -14.41
C THR A 112 2.77 1.88 -15.93
N LYS A 113 2.43 2.90 -16.73
CA LYS A 113 2.73 2.90 -18.17
C LYS A 113 4.23 2.96 -18.47
N GLU A 114 5.00 3.71 -17.68
CA GLU A 114 6.47 3.73 -17.79
C GLU A 114 7.08 2.35 -17.46
N ALA A 115 6.59 1.70 -16.40
CA ALA A 115 6.99 0.36 -16.00
C ALA A 115 6.66 -0.68 -17.09
N LEU A 116 5.42 -0.64 -17.61
CA LEU A 116 4.96 -1.47 -18.72
C LEU A 116 5.82 -1.28 -19.97
N GLY A 117 6.15 -0.04 -20.34
CA GLY A 117 7.04 0.24 -21.47
C GLY A 117 8.45 -0.31 -21.27
N THR A 118 8.96 -0.28 -20.04
CA THR A 118 10.26 -0.84 -19.69
C THR A 118 10.26 -2.37 -19.75
N ALA A 119 9.26 -3.03 -19.14
CA ALA A 119 9.13 -4.49 -19.19
C ALA A 119 9.00 -5.01 -20.62
N ASN A 120 8.17 -4.38 -21.46
CA ASN A 120 8.04 -4.73 -22.87
C ASN A 120 9.35 -4.57 -23.64
N ARG A 121 10.15 -3.53 -23.34
CA ARG A 121 11.46 -3.34 -23.98
C ARG A 121 12.45 -4.44 -23.58
N LEU A 122 12.42 -4.87 -22.31
CA LEU A 122 13.30 -5.94 -21.83
C LEU A 122 12.97 -7.28 -22.51
N LEU A 123 11.70 -7.59 -22.76
CA LEU A 123 11.29 -8.79 -23.52
C LEU A 123 11.84 -8.84 -24.95
N LEU A 124 12.23 -7.71 -25.54
CA LEU A 124 12.80 -7.65 -26.89
C LEU A 124 14.32 -7.90 -26.90
N ASP A 125 14.96 -7.96 -25.73
CA ASP A 125 16.39 -8.19 -25.64
C ASP A 125 16.69 -9.69 -25.79
N PRO A 126 17.43 -10.12 -26.85
CA PRO A 126 17.76 -11.52 -27.07
C PRO A 126 18.70 -12.12 -26.00
N ALA A 127 19.27 -11.30 -25.12
CA ALA A 127 20.10 -11.77 -24.00
C ALA A 127 19.28 -12.23 -22.79
N VAL A 128 17.97 -12.00 -22.78
CA VAL A 128 17.06 -12.39 -21.70
C VAL A 128 16.72 -13.89 -21.81
N ASP A 129 16.91 -14.63 -20.71
CA ASP A 129 16.58 -16.05 -20.64
C ASP A 129 15.07 -16.31 -20.41
N GLU A 130 14.64 -17.57 -20.57
CA GLU A 130 13.24 -17.97 -20.47
C GLU A 130 12.62 -17.70 -19.09
N THR A 131 13.41 -17.79 -18.01
CA THR A 131 12.93 -17.50 -16.65
C THR A 131 12.62 -16.02 -16.50
N MET A 132 13.56 -15.16 -16.91
CA MET A 132 13.36 -13.71 -16.92
C MET A 132 12.21 -13.29 -17.84
N VAL A 133 12.02 -13.94 -19.01
CA VAL A 133 10.84 -13.73 -19.88
C VAL A 133 9.55 -14.00 -19.10
N SER A 134 9.46 -15.15 -18.43
CA SER A 134 8.25 -15.53 -17.67
C SER A 134 7.94 -14.52 -16.55
N CYS A 135 8.95 -14.06 -15.81
CA CYS A 135 8.75 -13.06 -14.75
C CYS A 135 8.27 -11.71 -15.35
N LEU A 136 8.88 -11.27 -16.45
CA LEU A 136 8.48 -10.03 -17.13
C LEU A 136 7.05 -10.09 -17.70
N GLU A 137 6.62 -11.24 -18.23
CA GLU A 137 5.23 -11.43 -18.68
C GLU A 137 4.23 -11.34 -17.52
N THR A 138 4.55 -11.92 -16.36
CA THR A 138 3.75 -11.75 -15.13
C THR A 138 3.63 -10.27 -14.76
N CYS A 139 4.75 -9.54 -14.76
CA CYS A 139 4.75 -8.10 -14.46
C CYS A 139 3.92 -7.28 -15.46
N ILE A 140 3.97 -7.60 -16.74
CA ILE A 140 3.12 -6.94 -17.76
C ILE A 140 1.64 -7.15 -17.45
N ASN A 141 1.23 -8.37 -17.08
CA ASN A 141 -0.15 -8.65 -16.70
C ASN A 141 -0.55 -7.90 -15.43
N SER A 142 0.30 -7.90 -14.40
CA SER A 142 0.14 -7.12 -13.18
C SER A 142 -0.04 -5.63 -13.44
N TYR A 143 0.81 -5.02 -14.26
CA TYR A 143 0.71 -3.60 -14.59
C TYR A 143 -0.55 -3.26 -15.39
N ASN A 144 -0.98 -4.13 -16.31
CA ASN A 144 -2.27 -3.93 -16.99
C ASN A 144 -3.44 -3.99 -15.99
N ALA A 145 -3.41 -4.91 -15.03
CA ALA A 145 -4.43 -4.98 -13.97
C ALA A 145 -4.45 -3.71 -13.11
N VAL A 146 -3.29 -3.13 -12.78
CA VAL A 146 -3.19 -1.84 -12.08
C VAL A 146 -3.84 -0.71 -12.90
N LEU A 147 -3.62 -0.67 -14.21
CA LEU A 147 -4.24 0.33 -15.08
C LEU A 147 -5.78 0.20 -15.10
N ASP A 148 -6.28 -1.03 -15.18
CA ASP A 148 -7.72 -1.31 -15.16
C ASP A 148 -8.37 -0.90 -13.83
N VAL A 149 -7.73 -1.24 -12.71
CA VAL A 149 -8.16 -0.83 -11.37
C VAL A 149 -8.16 0.69 -11.24
N ASN A 150 -7.12 1.37 -11.72
CA ASN A 150 -7.05 2.83 -11.64
C ASN A 150 -8.20 3.52 -12.37
N MET A 151 -8.62 3.01 -13.52
CA MET A 151 -9.80 3.54 -14.22
C MET A 151 -11.06 3.41 -13.37
N LYS A 152 -11.29 2.24 -12.75
CA LYS A 152 -12.46 2.04 -11.87
C LYS A 152 -12.43 2.93 -10.64
N VAL A 153 -11.26 3.16 -10.06
CA VAL A 153 -11.09 4.09 -8.91
C VAL A 153 -11.48 5.51 -9.33
N LEU A 154 -11.02 5.96 -10.51
CA LEU A 154 -11.37 7.29 -11.03
C LEU A 154 -12.87 7.42 -11.35
N ASP A 155 -13.49 6.37 -11.88
CA ASP A 155 -14.94 6.31 -12.10
C ASP A 155 -15.70 6.39 -10.76
N ALA A 156 -15.27 5.62 -9.75
CA ALA A 156 -15.86 5.63 -8.42
C ALA A 156 -15.74 7.00 -7.73
N ILE A 157 -14.59 7.68 -7.86
CA ILE A 157 -14.42 9.07 -7.39
C ILE A 157 -15.44 10.00 -8.07
N THR A 158 -15.64 9.83 -9.38
CA THR A 158 -16.54 10.69 -10.18
C THR A 158 -18.00 10.55 -9.75
N VAL A 159 -18.43 9.35 -9.37
CA VAL A 159 -19.81 9.08 -8.94
C VAL A 159 -19.98 9.04 -7.42
N HIS A 160 -18.97 9.45 -6.66
CA HIS A 160 -18.95 9.44 -5.20
C HIS A 160 -19.22 8.06 -4.56
N ASP A 161 -18.74 6.98 -5.18
CA ASP A 161 -18.84 5.62 -4.64
C ASP A 161 -17.61 5.29 -3.77
N LEU A 162 -17.74 5.60 -2.48
CA LEU A 162 -16.65 5.38 -1.52
C LEU A 162 -16.33 3.90 -1.32
N HIS A 163 -17.32 3.01 -1.46
CA HIS A 163 -17.11 1.59 -1.25
C HIS A 163 -16.28 0.99 -2.39
N THR A 164 -16.69 1.24 -3.63
CA THR A 164 -15.97 0.77 -4.82
C THR A 164 -14.57 1.39 -4.88
N MET A 165 -14.44 2.70 -4.60
CA MET A 165 -13.14 3.37 -4.58
C MET A 165 -12.15 2.69 -3.63
N LYS A 166 -12.57 2.39 -2.39
CA LYS A 166 -11.70 1.72 -1.40
C LYS A 166 -11.38 0.28 -1.77
N MET A 167 -12.37 -0.46 -2.25
CA MET A 167 -12.22 -1.86 -2.63
C MET A 167 -11.23 -2.01 -3.79
N GLU A 168 -11.41 -1.21 -4.85
CA GLU A 168 -10.55 -1.26 -6.02
C GLU A 168 -9.13 -0.74 -5.69
N LEU A 169 -8.98 0.33 -4.88
CA LEU A 169 -7.65 0.75 -4.42
C LEU A 169 -6.87 -0.36 -3.70
N SER A 170 -7.55 -1.15 -2.86
CA SER A 170 -6.91 -2.27 -2.15
C SER A 170 -6.48 -3.39 -3.09
N ALA A 171 -7.19 -3.61 -4.21
CA ALA A 171 -6.83 -4.62 -5.19
C ALA A 171 -5.47 -4.35 -5.87
N ASN A 172 -5.05 -3.08 -5.95
CA ASN A 172 -3.75 -2.74 -6.51
C ASN A 172 -2.56 -3.29 -5.72
N VAL A 173 -2.71 -3.52 -4.41
CA VAL A 173 -1.65 -4.09 -3.57
C VAL A 173 -1.24 -5.48 -4.08
N GLU A 174 -2.22 -6.35 -4.30
CA GLU A 174 -1.98 -7.71 -4.81
C GLU A 174 -1.42 -7.67 -6.24
N ASN A 175 -1.93 -6.76 -7.08
CA ASN A 175 -1.49 -6.64 -8.47
C ASN A 175 0.00 -6.29 -8.56
N VAL A 176 0.49 -5.31 -7.79
CA VAL A 176 1.90 -4.92 -7.83
C VAL A 176 2.82 -5.96 -7.18
N HIS A 177 2.41 -6.55 -6.05
CA HIS A 177 3.20 -7.59 -5.37
C HIS A 177 3.39 -8.82 -6.26
N THR A 178 2.38 -9.19 -7.06
CA THR A 178 2.47 -10.32 -7.99
C THR A 178 3.67 -10.20 -8.95
N CYS A 179 4.07 -8.98 -9.35
CA CYS A 179 5.27 -8.78 -10.15
C CYS A 179 6.55 -9.05 -9.35
N SER A 180 6.68 -8.42 -8.18
CA SER A 180 7.82 -8.61 -7.28
C SER A 180 8.01 -10.09 -6.89
N ASP A 181 6.91 -10.75 -6.51
CA ASP A 181 6.86 -12.16 -6.10
C ASP A 181 7.36 -13.08 -7.23
N ALA A 182 7.04 -12.77 -8.49
CA ALA A 182 7.49 -13.58 -9.64
C ALA A 182 9.02 -13.65 -9.74
N PHE A 183 9.72 -12.58 -9.40
CA PHE A 183 11.18 -12.54 -9.39
C PHE A 183 11.76 -13.16 -8.11
N GLU A 184 11.14 -12.92 -6.96
CA GLU A 184 11.55 -13.51 -5.68
C GLU A 184 11.43 -15.05 -5.71
N GLU A 185 10.31 -15.59 -6.19
CA GLU A 185 10.08 -17.02 -6.32
C GLU A 185 11.04 -17.70 -7.31
N ALA A 186 11.52 -16.95 -8.31
CA ALA A 186 12.49 -17.40 -9.30
C ALA A 186 13.96 -17.27 -8.83
N ASP A 187 14.21 -16.68 -7.66
CA ASP A 187 15.55 -16.40 -7.11
C ASP A 187 16.44 -15.60 -8.08
N ILE A 188 15.84 -14.61 -8.77
CA ILE A 188 16.55 -13.71 -9.68
C ILE A 188 16.23 -12.23 -9.38
N GLU A 189 17.20 -11.36 -9.65
CA GLU A 189 17.03 -9.92 -9.42
C GLU A 189 16.11 -9.30 -10.48
N SER A 190 15.05 -8.63 -10.06
CA SER A 190 14.16 -7.90 -10.96
C SER A 190 14.86 -6.67 -11.57
N PRO A 191 14.91 -6.55 -12.91
CA PRO A 191 15.42 -5.35 -13.58
C PRO A 191 14.47 -4.14 -13.47
N ILE A 192 13.26 -4.34 -12.92
CA ILE A 192 12.20 -3.33 -12.79
C ILE A 192 11.75 -3.10 -11.35
N LYS A 193 12.47 -3.64 -10.35
CA LYS A 193 12.14 -3.53 -8.92
C LYS A 193 11.88 -2.10 -8.43
N ASP A 194 12.56 -1.11 -9.02
CA ASP A 194 12.40 0.28 -8.61
C ASP A 194 11.03 0.82 -9.03
N PHE A 195 10.46 0.32 -10.13
CA PHE A 195 9.08 0.60 -10.50
C PHE A 195 8.11 -0.06 -9.53
N ASP A 196 8.31 -1.34 -9.19
CA ASP A 196 7.45 -2.07 -8.26
C ASP A 196 7.42 -1.38 -6.90
N SER A 197 8.60 -1.07 -6.35
CA SER A 197 8.73 -0.37 -5.07
C SER A 197 8.09 1.02 -5.10
N LEU A 198 8.24 1.78 -6.20
CA LEU A 198 7.58 3.08 -6.31
C LEU A 198 6.06 2.94 -6.38
N LEU A 199 5.55 1.99 -7.18
CA LEU A 199 4.12 1.75 -7.33
C LEU A 199 3.50 1.28 -6.00
N GLU A 200 4.14 0.38 -5.26
CA GLU A 200 3.73 -0.04 -3.91
C GLU A 200 3.55 1.17 -2.98
N LYS A 201 4.52 2.09 -2.96
CA LYS A 201 4.45 3.31 -2.15
C LYS A 201 3.32 4.25 -2.60
N MET A 202 3.12 4.39 -3.91
CA MET A 202 2.02 5.18 -4.46
C MET A 202 0.65 4.59 -4.11
N ILE A 203 0.51 3.26 -4.13
CA ILE A 203 -0.71 2.53 -3.74
C ILE A 203 -0.98 2.73 -2.26
N SER A 204 0.02 2.52 -1.40
CA SER A 204 -0.11 2.74 0.06
C SER A 204 -0.52 4.18 0.38
N ASN A 205 0.10 5.19 -0.24
CA ASN A 205 -0.31 6.58 -0.07
C ASN A 205 -1.74 6.85 -0.57
N SER A 206 -2.11 6.28 -1.71
CA SER A 206 -3.47 6.42 -2.25
C SER A 206 -4.51 5.77 -1.35
N LEU A 207 -4.17 4.65 -0.70
CA LEU A 207 -5.00 4.02 0.32
C LEU A 207 -5.12 4.90 1.56
N ALA A 208 -4.03 5.44 2.10
CA ALA A 208 -4.09 6.35 3.25
C ALA A 208 -5.00 7.56 2.96
N ILE A 209 -4.85 8.20 1.80
CA ILE A 209 -5.69 9.34 1.42
C ILE A 209 -7.14 8.91 1.20
N GLY A 210 -7.37 7.87 0.39
CA GLY A 210 -8.72 7.44 0.00
C GLY A 210 -9.52 6.75 1.09
N VAL A 211 -8.86 6.02 1.98
CA VAL A 211 -9.52 5.29 3.07
C VAL A 211 -9.76 6.22 4.26
N ASP A 212 -8.77 7.02 4.65
CA ASP A 212 -8.81 7.74 5.92
C ASP A 212 -9.29 9.19 5.79
N MET A 213 -8.98 9.84 4.66
CA MET A 213 -9.16 11.28 4.49
C MET A 213 -10.33 11.66 3.57
N VAL A 214 -10.62 10.86 2.54
CA VAL A 214 -11.72 11.16 1.60
C VAL A 214 -13.09 10.95 2.23
N ARG A 215 -13.96 11.95 2.02
CA ARG A 215 -15.38 11.97 2.37
C ARG A 215 -16.16 12.52 1.17
N PHE A 216 -17.35 12.01 0.93
CA PHE A 216 -18.31 12.52 -0.06
C PHE A 216 -19.53 13.12 0.64
#